data_AF-X5J7H6-F1
#
_entry.id   AF-X5J7H6-F1
#
_cell.length_a   1.000
_cell.length_b   1.000
_cell.length_c   1.000
_cell.angle_alpha   90.00
_cell.angle_beta   90.00
_cell.angle_gamma   90.00
#
_symmetry.space_group_name_H-M   'P 1'
#
loop_
_entity.id
_entity.type
_entity.pdbx_description
1 polymer ?
#
loop_
_entity_poly.entity_id
_entity_poly.type
_entity_poly.pdbx_seq_one_letter_code
_entity_poly.pdbx_strand_id
1 'polypeptide(L)'
;MKHIPNPNKISQDEQEFLKRETSISNEEIPNNLKSKHKIRTISMPDHFYQRLDKYLKYNPTEGNKSSFMVRVVSNYLKEQGF
;
A
#
# COMPACT_ATOMS: atom_id res chain seq x y z
N MET A 1 -37.63 13.95 -34.61
CA MET A 1 -36.71 14.57 -33.64
C MET A 1 -35.32 14.01 -33.87
N LYS A 2 -34.30 14.84 -34.09
CA LYS A 2 -32.93 14.36 -34.35
C LYS A 2 -32.29 13.94 -33.02
N HIS A 3 -31.91 12.67 -32.90
CA HIS A 3 -31.24 12.13 -31.71
C HIS A 3 -29.81 12.67 -31.66
N ILE A 4 -29.46 13.37 -30.58
CA ILE A 4 -28.10 13.86 -30.33
C ILE A 4 -27.36 12.74 -29.59
N PRO A 5 -26.33 12.11 -30.19
CA PRO A 5 -25.56 11.09 -29.50
C PRO A 5 -24.84 11.72 -28.30
N ASN A 6 -24.91 11.05 -27.15
CA ASN A 6 -24.17 11.46 -25.96
C ASN A 6 -22.67 11.23 -26.20
N PRO A 7 -21.83 12.29 -26.28
CA PRO A 7 -20.41 12.16 -26.56
C PRO A 7 -19.63 11.46 -25.43
N ASN A 8 -20.21 11.37 -24.24
CA ASN A 8 -19.61 10.68 -23.08
C ASN A 8 -20.08 9.23 -22.96
N LYS A 9 -20.79 8.70 -23.96
CA LYS A 9 -21.26 7.31 -23.94
C LYS A 9 -20.09 6.38 -24.28
N ILE A 10 -19.60 5.69 -23.27
CA ILE A 10 -18.59 4.63 -23.40
C ILE A 10 -19.08 3.60 -24.44
N SER A 11 -18.19 3.22 -25.35
CA SER A 11 -18.48 2.23 -26.39
C SER A 11 -18.62 0.82 -25.81
N GLN A 12 -19.23 -0.11 -26.55
CA GLN A 12 -19.32 -1.50 -26.10
C GLN A 12 -17.93 -2.14 -25.95
N ASP A 13 -17.01 -1.80 -26.84
CA ASP A 13 -15.63 -2.29 -26.82
C ASP A 13 -14.86 -1.78 -25.60
N GLU A 14 -15.06 -0.50 -25.23
CA GLU A 14 -14.49 0.08 -24.01
C GLU A 14 -15.07 -0.58 -22.75
N GLN A 15 -16.37 -0.91 -22.74
CA GLN A 15 -16.98 -1.65 -21.63
C GLN A 15 -16.40 -3.06 -21.49
N GLU A 16 -16.14 -3.74 -22.62
CA GLU A 16 -15.59 -5.09 -22.60
C GLU A 16 -14.12 -5.09 -22.16
N PHE A 17 -13.35 -4.09 -22.58
CA PHE A 17 -11.98 -3.87 -22.12
C PHE A 17 -11.91 -3.69 -20.60
N LEU A 18 -12.74 -2.81 -20.03
CA LEU A 18 -12.79 -2.57 -18.58
C LEU A 18 -13.17 -3.83 -17.78
N LYS A 19 -14.05 -4.69 -18.33
CA LYS A 19 -14.45 -5.94 -17.68
C LYS A 19 -13.34 -7.00 -17.65
N ARG A 20 -12.48 -7.05 -18.68
CA ARG A 20 -11.37 -8.00 -18.73
C ARG A 20 -10.33 -7.72 -17.65
N GLU A 21 -10.04 -6.46 -17.36
CA GLU A 21 -9.08 -6.09 -16.30
C GLU A 21 -9.61 -6.35 -14.88
N THR A 22 -10.93 -6.30 -14.66
CA THR A 22 -11.52 -6.69 -13.36
C THR A 22 -11.53 -8.20 -13.09
N SER A 23 -11.22 -9.03 -14.09
CA SER A 23 -11.20 -10.50 -13.94
C SER A 23 -9.85 -11.06 -13.49
N ILE A 24 -8.80 -10.23 -13.50
CA ILE A 24 -7.54 -10.57 -12.85
C ILE A 24 -7.81 -10.39 -11.37
N SER A 25 -7.66 -11.48 -10.63
CA SER A 25 -7.87 -11.58 -9.19
C SER A 25 -7.12 -10.49 -8.44
N ASN A 26 -7.73 -9.31 -8.31
CA ASN A 26 -7.58 -8.54 -7.11
C ASN A 26 -8.12 -9.48 -6.04
N GLU A 27 -7.22 -10.07 -5.25
CA GLU A 27 -7.61 -10.37 -3.88
C GLU A 27 -8.26 -9.09 -3.38
N GLU A 28 -9.59 -9.10 -3.28
CA GLU A 28 -10.34 -8.09 -2.57
C GLU A 28 -9.79 -8.16 -1.15
N ILE A 29 -8.74 -7.39 -0.87
CA ILE A 29 -8.35 -7.08 0.50
C ILE A 29 -9.63 -6.47 1.05
N PRO A 30 -10.34 -7.15 1.97
CA PRO A 30 -11.67 -6.73 2.35
C PRO A 30 -11.57 -5.30 2.89
N ASN A 31 -12.11 -4.34 2.13
CA ASN A 31 -12.14 -2.91 2.45
C ASN A 31 -12.91 -2.58 3.74
N ASN A 32 -13.28 -3.60 4.54
CA ASN A 32 -14.19 -3.48 5.66
C ASN A 32 -13.64 -3.99 7.00
N LEU A 33 -12.39 -4.44 7.09
CA LEU A 33 -11.70 -4.37 8.36
C LEU A 33 -11.09 -2.98 8.46
N LYS A 34 -11.75 -2.07 9.20
CA LYS A 34 -11.02 -0.96 9.84
C LYS A 34 -9.96 -1.59 10.73
N SER A 35 -8.78 -1.87 10.17
CA SER A 35 -7.67 -2.41 10.93
C SER A 35 -7.37 -1.37 11.99
N LYS A 36 -7.59 -1.76 13.25
CA LYS A 36 -7.33 -0.90 14.40
C LYS A 36 -5.81 -0.77 14.50
N HIS A 37 -5.24 0.15 13.73
CA HIS A 37 -3.84 0.52 13.84
C HIS A 37 -3.63 1.10 15.23
N LYS A 38 -2.77 0.45 16.02
CA LYS A 38 -2.37 0.93 17.33
C LYS A 38 -0.98 1.51 17.23
N ILE A 39 -0.86 2.81 17.50
CA ILE A 39 0.45 3.46 17.62
C ILE A 39 1.08 3.02 18.94
N ARG A 40 2.34 2.60 18.89
CA ARG A 40 3.15 2.25 20.05
C ARG A 40 4.43 3.07 20.01
N THR A 41 4.75 3.69 21.14
CA THR A 41 6.02 4.39 21.33
C THR A 41 7.05 3.37 21.80
N ILE A 42 8.25 3.40 21.21
CA ILE A 42 9.38 2.57 21.62
C ILE A 42 10.53 3.49 22.03
N SER A 43 11.28 3.08 23.04
CA SER A 43 12.52 3.76 23.45
C SER A 43 13.70 3.09 22.75
N MET A 44 14.67 3.90 22.30
CA MET A 44 15.91 3.40 21.70
C MET A 44 17.07 4.36 22.02
N PRO A 45 18.33 3.88 21.99
CA PRO A 45 19.48 4.75 22.15
C PRO A 45 19.59 5.81 21.06
N ASP A 46 19.97 7.04 21.42
CA ASP A 46 20.08 8.17 20.48
C ASP A 46 21.03 7.89 19.31
N HIS A 47 22.17 7.25 19.59
CA HIS A 47 23.14 6.92 18.54
C HIS A 47 22.55 5.97 17.49
N PHE A 48 21.65 5.06 17.89
CA PHE A 48 20.96 4.17 16.98
C PHE A 48 19.93 4.96 16.15
N TYR A 49 19.16 5.84 16.80
CA TYR A 49 18.21 6.71 16.11
C TYR A 49 18.89 7.57 15.02
N GLN A 50 20.04 8.17 15.34
CA GLN A 50 20.82 8.97 14.38
C GLN A 50 21.33 8.13 13.20
N ARG A 51 21.78 6.89 13.45
CA ARG A 51 22.21 5.98 12.38
C ARG A 51 21.03 5.59 11.47
N LEU A 52 19.88 5.29 12.06
CA LEU A 52 18.65 4.98 11.33
C LEU A 52 18.21 6.16 10.46
N ASP A 53 18.18 7.36 11.02
CA ASP A 53 17.81 8.57 10.29
C ASP A 53 18.76 8.84 9.12
N LYS A 54 20.06 8.72 9.36
CA LYS A 54 21.08 8.83 8.31
C LYS A 54 20.86 7.78 7.21
N TYR A 55 20.64 6.52 7.57
CA TYR A 55 20.41 5.44 6.61
C TYR A 55 19.19 5.70 5.72
N LEU A 56 18.06 6.10 6.30
CA LEU A 56 16.83 6.37 5.54
C LEU A 56 16.95 7.58 4.62
N LYS A 57 17.77 8.58 5.00
CA LYS A 57 18.07 9.73 4.13
C LYS A 57 18.80 9.31 2.84
N TYR A 58 19.68 8.32 2.92
CA TYR A 58 20.41 7.81 1.75
C TYR A 58 19.63 6.74 0.96
N ASN A 59 18.56 6.17 1.53
CA ASN A 59 17.77 5.09 0.94
C ASN A 59 16.27 5.45 0.95
N PRO A 60 15.82 6.39 0.08
CA PRO A 60 14.45 6.90 0.13
C PRO A 60 13.38 5.85 -0.17
N THR A 61 13.73 4.76 -0.86
CA THR A 61 12.85 3.62 -1.15
C THR A 61 12.40 2.87 0.10
N GLU A 62 13.12 3.02 1.22
CA GLU A 62 12.80 2.37 2.48
C GLU A 62 11.57 2.98 3.19
N GLY A 63 11.13 4.17 2.75
CA GLY A 63 9.98 4.87 3.30
C GLY A 63 10.28 5.59 4.62
N ASN A 64 9.23 5.86 5.39
CA ASN A 64 9.37 6.54 6.68
C ASN A 64 9.84 5.57 7.79
N LYS A 65 10.32 6.14 8.91
CA LYS A 65 10.84 5.37 10.06
C LYS A 65 9.85 4.32 10.58
N SER A 66 8.56 4.67 10.69
CA SER A 66 7.54 3.75 11.23
C SER A 66 7.35 2.56 10.29
N SER A 67 7.15 2.81 9.00
CA SER A 67 7.00 1.79 7.98
C SER A 67 8.25 0.90 7.87
N PHE A 68 9.45 1.50 7.96
CA PHE A 68 10.71 0.77 7.99
C PHE A 68 10.79 -0.18 9.19
N MET A 69 10.53 0.32 10.40
CA MET A 69 10.58 -0.49 11.63
C MET A 69 9.54 -1.62 11.60
N VAL A 70 8.31 -1.35 11.16
CA VAL A 70 7.29 -2.39 11.01
C VAL A 70 7.77 -3.48 10.06
N ARG A 71 8.35 -3.13 8.91
CA ARG A 71 8.87 -4.11 7.94
C ARG A 71 10.02 -4.94 8.52
N VAL A 72 10.97 -4.32 9.21
CA VAL A 72 12.07 -5.03 9.88
C VAL A 72 11.53 -6.03 10.91
N VAL A 73 10.59 -5.60 11.75
CA VAL A 73 9.97 -6.46 12.77
C VAL A 73 9.16 -7.59 12.12
N SER A 74 8.37 -7.30 11.09
CA SER A 74 7.61 -8.32 10.37
C SER A 74 8.52 -9.38 9.73
N ASN A 75 9.63 -8.96 9.11
CA ASN A 75 10.60 -9.89 8.54
C ASN A 75 11.25 -10.76 9.62
N TYR A 76 11.68 -10.13 10.72
CA TYR A 76 12.22 -10.85 11.87
C TYR A 76 11.24 -11.89 12.41
N LEU A 77 9.98 -11.54 12.60
CA LEU A 77 8.94 -12.47 13.07
C LEU A 77 8.75 -13.65 12.10
N LYS A 78 8.69 -13.36 10.80
CA LYS A 78 8.58 -14.39 9.75
C LYS A 78 9.75 -15.37 9.77
N GLU A 79 10.98 -14.88 9.98
CA GLU A 79 12.17 -15.71 10.12
C GLU A 79 12.13 -16.61 11.37
N GLN A 80 11.46 -16.17 12.44
CA GLN A 80 11.24 -16.96 13.65
C GLN A 80 10.03 -17.91 13.55
N GLY A 81 9.31 -17.92 12.43
CA GLY A 81 8.13 -18.78 12.22
C GLY A 81 6.84 -18.25 12.86
N PHE A 82 6.75 -16.95 13.14
CA PHE A 82 5.51 -16.26 13.50
C PHE A 82 4.75 -15.75 12.28
#